data_AF-A0A9D8H5J3-F1
#
_entry.id   AF-A0A9D8H5J3-F1
#
_cell.length_a   1.000
_cell.length_b   1.000
_cell.length_c   1.000
_cell.angle_alpha   90.00
_cell.angle_beta   90.00
_cell.angle_gamma   90.00
#
_symmetry.space_group_name_H-M   'P 1'
#
loop_
_entity.id
_entity.type
_entity.pdbx_description
1 polymer ?
#
loop_
_entity_poly.entity_id
_entity_poly.type
_entity_poly.pdbx_seq_one_letter_code
_entity_poly.pdbx_strand_id
1 'polypeptide(L)'
;MATAPAPPDADGWRSLSLHARGTMAELDRAAADPERLLVVEASSGFPRTFGLPPEHRHAVHVDRIDVLVESDRAPVPPADPPPGEVERAIAGHAEAFIT
;
A
#
# COMPACT_ATOMS: atom_id res chain seq x y z
N MET A 1 -10.73 -6.71 -4.36
CA MET A 1 -9.34 -6.18 -4.33
C MET A 1 -8.85 -6.37 -2.91
N ALA A 2 -7.73 -7.09 -2.70
CA ALA A 2 -7.19 -7.28 -1.36
C ALA A 2 -6.14 -6.19 -1.10
N THR A 3 -6.35 -5.39 -0.06
CA THR A 3 -5.31 -4.55 0.53
C THR A 3 -5.01 -5.15 1.89
N ALA A 4 -3.72 -5.17 2.25
CA ALA A 4 -3.22 -5.70 3.50
C ALA A 4 -2.81 -4.62 4.49
N PRO A 5 -3.79 -3.97 5.16
CA PRO A 5 -3.43 -2.92 6.06
C PRO A 5 -2.87 -3.44 7.37
N ALA A 6 -1.97 -2.64 7.93
CA ALA A 6 -1.56 -2.76 9.32
C ALA A 6 -2.79 -2.62 10.27
N PRO A 7 -2.70 -3.11 11.52
CA PRO A 7 -3.71 -2.84 12.56
C PRO A 7 -4.03 -1.33 12.66
N PRO A 8 -5.24 -0.92 13.09
CA PRO A 8 -5.62 0.48 13.12
C PRO A 8 -4.80 1.24 14.17
N ASP A 9 -4.60 2.56 13.97
CA ASP A 9 -4.12 3.43 15.05
C ASP A 9 -5.25 3.79 16.03
N ALA A 10 -4.94 4.62 17.03
CA ALA A 10 -5.88 5.03 18.07
C ALA A 10 -7.13 5.74 17.53
N ASP A 11 -7.03 6.32 16.33
CA ASP A 11 -8.10 7.05 15.65
C ASP A 11 -8.81 6.18 14.59
N GLY A 12 -8.61 4.86 14.61
CA GLY A 12 -9.30 3.93 13.71
C GLY A 12 -8.75 3.88 12.28
N TRP A 13 -7.58 4.46 12.01
CA TRP A 13 -7.00 4.45 10.66
C TRP A 13 -6.07 3.26 10.42
N ARG A 14 -6.32 2.57 9.31
CA ARG A 14 -5.56 1.42 8.83
C ARG A 14 -4.70 1.81 7.62
N SER A 15 -3.38 1.74 7.76
CA SER A 15 -2.43 2.05 6.67
C SER A 15 -2.61 1.08 5.51
N LEU A 16 -2.70 1.57 4.27
CA LEU A 16 -2.83 0.75 3.05
C LEU A 16 -1.52 0.06 2.62
N SER A 17 -0.45 0.19 3.41
CA SER A 17 0.84 -0.44 3.16
C SER A 17 1.37 -0.14 1.75
N LEU A 18 1.74 -1.18 0.99
CA LEU A 18 2.29 -1.09 -0.37
C LEU A 18 1.24 -0.70 -1.43
N HIS A 19 -0.04 -0.64 -1.09
CA HIS A 19 -1.14 -0.57 -2.06
C HIS A 19 -1.82 0.79 -2.16
N ALA A 20 -1.29 1.82 -1.50
CA ALA A 20 -2.00 3.09 -1.31
C ALA A 20 -2.19 3.99 -2.55
N ARG A 21 -1.63 3.66 -3.72
CA ARG A 21 -1.69 4.56 -4.90
C ARG A 21 -2.99 4.38 -5.70
N GLY A 22 -2.92 3.64 -6.81
CA GLY A 22 -4.02 3.52 -7.78
C GLY A 22 -5.31 2.88 -7.27
N THR A 23 -5.41 2.58 -5.98
CA THR A 23 -6.54 1.91 -5.35
C THR A 23 -7.44 2.85 -4.55
N MET A 24 -6.95 4.01 -4.06
CA MET A 24 -7.74 4.80 -3.10
C MET A 24 -9.08 5.26 -3.67
N ALA A 25 -9.09 5.78 -4.90
CA ALA A 25 -10.31 6.25 -5.54
C ALA A 25 -11.34 5.13 -5.77
N GLU A 26 -10.90 3.87 -5.90
CA GLU A 26 -11.78 2.71 -5.98
C GLU A 26 -12.30 2.29 -4.60
N LEU A 27 -11.45 2.34 -3.56
CA LEU A 27 -11.85 2.07 -2.18
C LEU A 27 -12.90 3.10 -1.72
N ASP A 28 -12.70 4.38 -2.05
CA ASP A 28 -13.63 5.46 -1.73
C ASP A 28 -14.97 5.27 -2.44
N ARG A 29 -14.94 4.91 -3.73
CA ARG A 29 -16.17 4.61 -4.47
C ARG A 29 -16.90 3.37 -3.96
N ALA A 30 -16.17 2.33 -3.56
CA ALA A 30 -16.78 1.13 -3.01
C ALA A 30 -17.47 1.42 -1.68
N ALA A 31 -16.79 2.08 -0.75
CA ALA A 31 -17.34 2.36 0.57
C ALA A 31 -18.35 3.52 0.61
N ALA A 32 -18.59 4.22 -0.50
CA ALA A 32 -19.63 5.25 -0.60
C ALA A 32 -20.92 4.73 -1.26
N ASP A 33 -20.88 3.54 -1.85
CA ASP A 33 -21.98 2.97 -2.61
C ASP A 33 -22.67 1.88 -1.77
N PRO A 34 -23.93 2.07 -1.33
CA PRO A 34 -24.63 1.13 -0.46
C PRO A 34 -24.94 -0.22 -1.14
N GLU A 35 -24.85 -0.30 -2.47
CA GLU A 35 -25.04 -1.54 -3.22
C GLU A 35 -23.71 -2.29 -3.44
N ARG A 36 -22.61 -1.82 -2.83
CA ARG A 36 -21.28 -2.41 -2.91
C ARG A 36 -20.74 -2.70 -1.52
N LEU A 37 -19.75 -3.59 -1.46
CA LEU A 37 -19.01 -3.92 -0.25
C LEU A 37 -17.53 -3.57 -0.43
N LEU A 38 -16.98 -2.87 0.55
CA LEU A 38 -15.54 -2.74 0.75
C LEU A 38 -15.04 -3.88 1.65
N VAL A 39 -14.38 -4.84 1.02
CA VAL A 39 -13.71 -5.97 1.70
C VAL A 39 -12.21 -5.68 1.82
N VAL A 40 -11.66 -5.83 3.04
CA VAL A 40 -10.26 -5.56 3.37
C VAL A 40 -9.64 -6.77 4.08
N GLU A 41 -8.44 -7.19 3.69
CA GLU A 41 -7.70 -8.30 4.33
C GLU A 41 -6.58 -7.74 5.20
N ALA A 42 -6.71 -7.55 6.51
CA ALA A 42 -5.61 -7.03 7.34
C ALA A 42 -4.54 -8.09 7.67
N SER A 43 -3.26 -7.69 7.63
CA SER A 43 -2.17 -8.55 8.08
C SER A 43 -1.04 -7.74 8.74
N SER A 44 -0.50 -8.29 9.83
CA SER A 44 0.68 -7.75 10.51
C SER A 44 1.99 -8.01 9.77
N GLY A 45 1.99 -8.86 8.74
CA GLY A 45 3.16 -9.13 7.89
C GLY A 45 3.51 -7.99 6.93
N PHE A 46 2.62 -7.00 6.79
CA PHE A 46 2.79 -5.85 5.89
C PHE A 46 3.28 -4.61 6.64
N PRO A 47 4.17 -3.79 6.04
CA PRO A 47 4.68 -2.59 6.69
C PRO A 47 3.59 -1.52 6.80
N ARG A 48 3.64 -0.74 7.88
CA ARG A 48 2.87 0.51 8.00
C ARG A 48 3.58 1.61 7.20
N THR A 49 2.94 2.09 6.15
CA THR A 49 3.42 3.22 5.33
C THR A 49 2.59 4.47 5.63
N PHE A 50 3.19 5.63 5.38
CA PHE A 50 2.54 6.93 5.48
C PHE A 50 2.42 7.53 4.09
N GLY A 51 1.40 8.36 3.90
CA GLY A 51 1.32 9.25 2.76
C GLY A 51 1.44 10.70 3.23
N LEU A 52 1.47 11.65 2.30
CA LEU A 52 1.64 13.07 2.63
C LEU A 52 0.34 13.63 3.25
N PRO A 53 0.33 13.99 4.54
CA PRO A 53 -0.85 14.59 5.15
C PRO A 53 -0.99 16.07 4.73
N PRO A 54 -2.23 16.60 4.67
CA PRO A 54 -3.50 15.89 4.87
C PRO A 54 -4.07 15.20 3.60
N GLU A 55 -3.72 15.65 2.40
CA GLU A 55 -4.45 15.30 1.16
C GLU A 55 -4.16 13.90 0.61
N HIS A 56 -3.05 13.28 1.00
CA HIS A 56 -2.57 12.01 0.44
C HIS A 56 -2.35 10.96 1.52
N ARG A 57 -3.20 10.91 2.54
CA ARG A 57 -3.13 9.87 3.58
C ARG A 57 -3.25 8.47 2.94
N HIS A 58 -2.23 7.63 3.14
CA HIS A 58 -2.22 6.24 2.71
C HIS A 58 -2.94 5.32 3.71
N ALA A 59 -4.21 5.61 4.03
CA ALA A 59 -4.97 4.83 5.00
C ALA A 59 -6.48 4.86 4.74
N VAL A 60 -7.18 3.84 5.23
CA VAL A 60 -8.65 3.75 5.25
C VAL A 60 -9.14 3.72 6.70
N HIS A 61 -10.23 4.42 7.01
CA HIS A 61 -10.84 4.39 8.34
C HIS A 61 -11.68 3.11 8.51
N VAL A 62 -11.69 2.50 9.70
CA VAL A 62 -12.43 1.25 9.95
C VAL A 62 -13.93 1.35 9.67
N ASP A 63 -14.56 2.50 9.92
CA ASP A 63 -15.99 2.72 9.65
C ASP A 63 -16.36 2.68 8.16
N ARG A 64 -15.36 2.74 7.27
CA ARG A 64 -15.57 2.62 5.82
C ARG A 64 -15.57 1.18 5.36
N ILE A 65 -15.20 0.22 6.20
CA ILE A 65 -14.95 -1.18 5.81
C ILE A 65 -16.18 -2.02 6.18
N ASP A 66 -16.79 -2.67 5.20
CA ASP A 66 -17.93 -3.56 5.43
C ASP A 66 -17.50 -4.94 5.94
N VAL A 67 -16.37 -5.45 5.42
CA VAL A 67 -15.83 -6.76 5.79
C VAL A 67 -14.32 -6.68 5.99
N LEU A 68 -13.87 -7.07 7.19
CA LEU A 68 -12.46 -7.19 7.53
C LEU A 68 -12.08 -8.67 7.71
N VAL A 69 -11.07 -9.12 6.98
CA VAL A 69 -10.51 -10.48 7.08
C VAL A 69 -9.11 -10.39 7.67
N GLU A 70 -8.83 -11.12 8.75
CA GLU A 70 -7.47 -11.19 9.31
C GLU A 70 -6.65 -12.29 8.64
N SER A 71 -5.36 -12.02 8.43
CA SER A 71 -4.44 -12.87 7.66
C SER A 71 -3.02 -12.78 8.22
N ASP A 72 -2.24 -13.84 8.05
CA ASP A 72 -0.82 -13.94 8.41
C ASP A 72 0.11 -13.81 7.18
N ARG A 73 -0.43 -13.43 6.02
CA ARG A 73 0.36 -13.27 4.79
C ARG A 73 1.38 -12.12 4.88
N ALA A 74 2.45 -12.26 4.12
CA ALA A 74 3.48 -11.22 3.96
C ALA A 74 3.62 -10.81 2.47
N PRO A 75 4.19 -9.62 2.19
CA PRO A 75 4.56 -9.25 0.83
C PRO A 75 5.49 -10.30 0.20
N VAL A 76 5.28 -10.58 -1.08
CA VAL A 76 6.23 -11.37 -1.86
C VAL A 76 7.40 -10.45 -2.21
N PRO A 77 8.64 -10.75 -1.76
CA PRO A 77 9.78 -9.93 -2.11
C PRO A 77 10.06 -10.05 -3.62
N PRO A 78 10.36 -8.95 -4.32
CA PRO A 78 10.79 -9.02 -5.71
C PRO A 78 12.13 -9.76 -5.81
N ALA A 79 12.39 -10.38 -6.96
CA ALA A 79 13.71 -10.92 -7.25
C ALA A 79 14.73 -9.76 -7.34
N ASP A 80 15.90 -9.94 -6.74
CA ASP A 80 16.97 -8.95 -6.71
C ASP A 80 18.30 -9.56 -7.21
N PRO A 81 18.42 -9.86 -8.52
CA PRO A 81 19.65 -10.36 -9.09
C PRO A 81 20.71 -9.25 -9.16
N PRO A 82 22.01 -9.58 -9.04
CA PRO A 82 23.07 -8.58 -9.21
C PRO A 82 23.01 -7.97 -10.62
N PRO A 83 23.32 -6.66 -10.77
CA PRO A 83 23.32 -6.02 -12.08
C PRO A 83 24.40 -6.61 -12.98
N GLY A 84 24.14 -6.66 -14.29
CA GLY A 84 25.13 -7.02 -15.30
C GLY A 84 26.08 -5.86 -15.62
N GLU A 85 26.95 -6.08 -16.61
CA GLU A 85 27.90 -5.06 -17.06
C GLU A 85 27.21 -3.86 -17.71
N VAL A 86 26.19 -4.11 -18.53
CA VAL A 86 25.42 -3.06 -19.21
C VAL A 86 24.66 -2.20 -18.21
N GLU A 87 24.00 -2.80 -17.21
CA GLU A 87 23.29 -2.05 -16.16
C GLU A 87 24.25 -1.18 -15.35
N ARG A 88 25.47 -1.67 -15.05
CA ARG A 88 26.49 -0.88 -14.35
C ARG A 88 26.96 0.32 -15.18
N ALA A 89 27.16 0.14 -16.49
CA ALA A 89 27.55 1.25 -17.37
C ALA A 89 26.44 2.32 -17.44
N ILE A 90 25.17 1.91 -17.55
CA ILE A 90 24.01 2.81 -17.50
C ILE A 90 23.96 3.57 -16.17
N ALA A 91 24.14 2.88 -15.05
CA ALA A 91 24.13 3.49 -13.72
C ALA A 91 25.24 4.54 -13.57
N GLY A 92 26.47 4.24 -13.98
CA GLY A 92 27.59 5.19 -13.93
C GLY A 92 27.36 6.43 -14.81
N HIS A 93 26.71 6.28 -15.96
CA HIS A 93 26.31 7.43 -16.78
C HIS A 93 25.22 8.26 -16.11
N ALA A 94 24.20 7.64 -15.49
CA ALA A 94 23.14 8.35 -14.79
C ALA A 94 23.67 9.12 -13.56
N GLU A 95 24.59 8.52 -12.80
CA GLU A 95 25.19 9.11 -11.60
C GLU A 95 25.87 10.45 -11.88
N ALA A 96 26.52 10.62 -13.04
CA ALA A 96 27.16 11.87 -13.43
C ALA A 96 26.20 13.08 -13.54
N PHE A 97 24.88 12.85 -13.52
CA PHE A 97 23.84 13.88 -13.61
C PHE A 97 23.03 14.06 -12.32
N ILE A 98 23.33 13.33 -11.25
CA ILE A 98 22.63 13.42 -9.96
C ILE A 98 23.56 14.14 -8.97
N THR A 99 23.11 15.30 -8.46
CA THR A 99 23.83 16.13 -7.47
C THR A 99 23.38 15.88 -6.04
#